data_AF-A0A7W9PZ65-F1
#
_entry.id   AF-A0A7W9PZ65-F1
#
_cell.length_a   1.000
_cell.length_b   1.000
_cell.length_c   1.000
_cell.angle_alpha   90.00
_cell.angle_beta   90.00
_cell.angle_gamma   90.00
#
_symmetry.space_group_name_H-M   'P 1'
#
loop_
_entity.id
_entity.type
_entity.pdbx_description
1 polymer ?
#
loop_
_entity_poly.entity_id
_entity_poly.type
_entity_poly.pdbx_seq_one_letter_code
_entity_poly.pdbx_strand_id
1 'polypeptide(L)'
;MDIFPLPRLGLVVPPENPIAEPEFHRLIGSEMNVYTSRFPLTPGMGVKETMESYNEVLPETLAAFGRMRLDAAVVACNASHYLLNPQGDRAFVAELSERLGFPVQSSTQAILAVCEEFGTTRLTLVSPYWPWLTETSRSFWEQAGLKVDTVVLAPAVPGRAAEEHEFDPYRVTTRTLLTQVREAGLPDEGVVLFTGTGMGTLTALAELDREFGRSTLLTSNLASAWWARRTVGAAGAEVHPLLERLERGAGR
;
A
#
# COMPACT_ATOMS: atom_id res chain seq x y z
N MET A 1 -18.34 21.20 -1.87
CA MET A 1 -17.33 21.79 -0.97
C MET A 1 -16.36 22.59 -1.83
N ASP A 2 -15.85 23.72 -1.36
CA ASP A 2 -14.76 24.42 -2.07
C ASP A 2 -13.51 23.54 -2.04
N ILE A 3 -12.70 23.55 -3.11
CA ILE A 3 -11.51 22.70 -3.26
C ILE A 3 -10.31 23.26 -2.49
N PHE A 4 -10.26 24.58 -2.26
CA PHE A 4 -9.09 25.23 -1.64
C PHE A 4 -8.87 25.02 -0.14
N PRO A 5 -9.89 24.79 0.72
CA PRO A 5 -9.66 24.52 2.14
C PRO A 5 -9.30 23.06 2.45
N LEU A 6 -9.37 22.15 1.47
CA LEU A 6 -9.08 20.73 1.70
C LEU A 6 -7.57 20.48 1.82
N PRO A 7 -7.14 19.58 2.73
CA PRO A 7 -5.75 19.15 2.81
C PRO A 7 -5.21 18.65 1.47
N ARG A 8 -3.93 18.89 1.23
CA ARG A 8 -3.23 18.49 0.01
C ARG A 8 -2.31 17.30 0.30
N LEU A 9 -2.65 16.16 -0.27
CA LEU A 9 -1.87 14.93 -0.18
C LEU A 9 -1.02 14.76 -1.43
N GLY A 10 0.30 14.69 -1.27
CA GLY A 10 1.20 14.22 -2.32
C GLY A 10 1.17 12.69 -2.41
N LEU A 11 1.15 12.16 -3.63
CA LEU A 11 1.24 10.72 -3.89
C LEU A 11 2.39 10.46 -4.86
N VAL A 12 3.40 9.71 -4.43
CA VAL A 12 4.50 9.28 -5.31
C VAL A 12 4.24 7.85 -5.77
N VAL A 13 4.19 7.62 -7.09
CA VAL A 13 3.85 6.31 -7.67
C VAL A 13 4.89 5.86 -8.71
N PRO A 14 5.07 4.54 -8.93
CA PRO A 14 5.80 4.05 -10.09
C PRO A 14 5.19 4.55 -11.41
N PRO A 15 5.99 4.80 -12.45
CA PRO A 15 5.54 5.43 -13.68
C PRO A 15 4.54 4.58 -14.47
N GLU A 16 4.50 3.27 -14.28
CA GLU A 16 3.54 2.37 -14.91
C GLU A 16 2.34 2.02 -14.01
N ASN A 17 2.33 2.44 -12.74
CA ASN A 17 1.26 2.08 -11.82
C ASN A 17 -0.07 2.73 -12.27
N PRO A 18 -1.11 1.94 -12.60
CA PRO A 18 -2.39 2.46 -13.05
C PRO A 18 -3.47 2.46 -11.95
N ILE A 19 -3.16 1.96 -10.75
CA ILE A 19 -4.14 1.66 -9.70
C ILE A 19 -4.07 2.62 -8.51
N ALA A 20 -2.87 3.02 -8.09
CA ALA A 20 -2.71 3.83 -6.89
C ALA A 20 -3.55 5.11 -6.94
N GLU A 21 -3.47 5.89 -8.02
CA GLU A 21 -4.23 7.15 -8.11
C GLU A 21 -5.76 6.90 -8.12
N PRO A 22 -6.32 6.01 -8.96
CA PRO A 22 -7.75 5.72 -8.90
C PRO A 22 -8.25 5.20 -7.55
N GLU A 23 -7.47 4.34 -6.88
CA GLU A 23 -7.87 3.83 -5.56
C GLU A 23 -7.80 4.92 -4.49
N PHE A 24 -6.75 5.75 -4.46
CA PHE A 24 -6.67 6.86 -3.51
C PHE A 24 -7.85 7.83 -3.67
N HIS A 25 -8.20 8.19 -4.91
CA HIS A 25 -9.38 9.04 -5.16
C HIS A 25 -10.68 8.42 -4.66
N ARG A 26 -10.85 7.10 -4.79
CA ARG A 26 -12.04 6.40 -4.27
C ARG A 26 -12.03 6.27 -2.75
N LEU A 27 -10.86 5.99 -2.16
CA LEU A 27 -10.69 5.80 -0.72
C LEU A 27 -10.93 7.09 0.06
N ILE A 28 -10.29 8.18 -0.38
CA ILE A 28 -10.31 9.49 0.28
C ILE A 28 -11.56 10.30 -0.06
N GLY A 29 -12.17 10.05 -1.22
CA GLY A 29 -13.35 10.77 -1.65
C GLY A 29 -13.08 12.26 -1.81
N SER A 30 -13.89 13.09 -1.15
CA SER A 30 -13.82 14.55 -1.25
C SER A 30 -13.10 15.22 -0.06
N GLU A 31 -12.39 14.44 0.77
CA GLU A 31 -11.80 14.98 2.00
C GLU A 31 -10.40 15.57 1.84
N MET A 32 -9.67 15.19 0.80
CA MET A 32 -8.35 15.73 0.51
C MET A 32 -8.15 15.82 -1.00
N ASN A 33 -7.37 16.81 -1.43
CA ASN A 33 -6.90 16.89 -2.80
C ASN A 33 -5.64 16.01 -2.94
N VAL A 34 -5.70 15.00 -3.80
CA VAL A 34 -4.56 14.13 -4.10
C VAL A 34 -3.83 14.65 -5.33
N TYR A 35 -2.52 14.88 -5.20
CA TYR A 35 -1.64 15.31 -6.28
C TYR A 35 -0.54 14.28 -6.48
N THR A 36 -0.33 13.84 -7.72
CA THR A 36 0.62 12.77 -8.01
C THR A 36 1.93 13.28 -8.58
N SER A 37 3.04 12.69 -8.14
CA SER A 37 4.35 12.70 -8.81
C SER A 37 4.72 11.27 -9.18
N ARG A 38 5.38 11.08 -10.33
CA ARG A 38 5.78 9.75 -10.80
C ARG A 38 7.30 9.62 -10.72
N PHE A 39 7.77 8.46 -10.27
CA PHE A 39 9.19 8.12 -10.41
C PHE A 39 9.62 8.15 -11.88
N PRO A 40 10.90 8.40 -12.18
CA PRO A 40 11.39 8.42 -13.54
C PRO A 40 11.32 7.03 -14.19
N LEU A 41 11.21 7.01 -15.53
CA LEU A 41 11.35 5.78 -16.31
C LEU A 41 12.78 5.25 -16.22
N THR A 42 12.92 3.93 -16.09
CA THR A 42 14.21 3.22 -15.95
C THR A 42 14.44 2.22 -17.08
N PRO A 43 14.49 2.67 -18.36
CA PRO A 43 14.56 1.76 -19.49
C PRO A 43 15.84 0.91 -19.45
N GLY A 44 15.66 -0.41 -19.51
CA GLY A 44 16.77 -1.37 -19.53
C GLY A 44 17.30 -1.80 -18.16
N MET A 45 16.82 -1.20 -17.07
CA MET A 45 17.17 -1.61 -15.70
C MET A 45 16.38 -2.85 -15.27
N GLY A 46 16.99 -3.70 -14.45
CA GLY A 46 16.29 -4.81 -13.82
C GLY A 46 15.25 -4.33 -12.80
N VAL A 47 14.32 -5.21 -12.41
CA VAL A 47 13.26 -4.88 -11.42
C VAL A 47 13.86 -4.43 -10.08
N LYS A 48 14.86 -5.16 -9.57
CA LYS A 48 15.54 -4.81 -8.31
C LYS A 48 16.31 -3.49 -8.41
N GLU A 49 17.08 -3.32 -9.49
CA GLU A 49 17.84 -2.10 -9.75
C GLU A 49 16.94 -0.86 -9.88
N THR A 50 15.78 -1.03 -10.54
CA THR A 50 14.73 0.00 -10.61
C THR A 50 14.23 0.38 -9.21
N MET A 51 13.94 -0.61 -8.36
CA MET A 51 13.49 -0.37 -6.98
C MET A 51 14.55 0.34 -6.13
N GLU A 52 15.83 0.01 -6.29
CA GLU A 52 16.93 0.71 -5.62
C GLU A 52 17.00 2.18 -6.07
N SER A 53 16.92 2.43 -7.38
CA SER A 53 16.94 3.79 -7.94
C SER A 53 15.77 4.66 -7.48
N TYR A 54 14.60 4.08 -7.22
CA TYR A 54 13.45 4.82 -6.69
C TYR A 54 13.74 5.41 -5.31
N ASN A 55 14.45 4.70 -4.43
CA ASN A 55 14.83 5.26 -3.14
C ASN A 55 15.86 6.39 -3.31
N GLU A 56 16.80 6.27 -4.24
CA GLU A 56 17.82 7.30 -4.50
C GLU A 56 17.20 8.62 -4.98
N VAL A 57 16.19 8.55 -5.86
CA VAL A 57 15.56 9.74 -6.47
C VAL A 57 14.30 10.22 -5.74
N LEU A 58 13.89 9.54 -4.67
CA LEU A 58 12.68 9.89 -3.92
C LEU A 58 12.71 11.33 -3.36
N PRO A 59 13.82 11.84 -2.79
CA PRO A 59 13.86 13.22 -2.30
C PRO A 59 13.55 14.24 -3.41
N GLU A 60 14.11 14.05 -4.60
CA GLU A 60 13.90 14.91 -5.77
C GLU A 60 12.49 14.75 -6.32
N THR A 61 11.95 13.53 -6.32
CA THR A 61 10.59 13.22 -6.78
C THR A 61 9.53 13.89 -5.91
N LEU A 62 9.76 13.94 -4.59
CA LEU A 62 8.93 14.68 -3.63
C LEU A 62 9.12 16.21 -3.78
N ALA A 63 10.34 16.67 -4.01
CA ALA A 63 10.60 18.09 -4.25
C ALA A 63 9.93 18.61 -5.55
N ALA A 64 9.62 17.72 -6.50
CA ALA A 64 8.99 18.07 -7.77
C ALA A 64 7.57 18.66 -7.64
N PHE A 65 6.90 18.49 -6.49
CA PHE A 65 5.66 19.22 -6.17
C PHE A 65 5.87 20.75 -6.07
N GLY A 66 7.13 21.20 -6.00
CA GLY A 66 7.53 22.60 -6.14
C GLY A 66 7.07 23.46 -4.98
N ARG A 67 6.43 24.59 -5.28
CA ARG A 67 5.96 25.55 -4.25
C ARG A 67 4.59 25.18 -3.67
N MET A 68 3.99 24.09 -4.13
CA MET A 68 2.73 23.61 -3.55
C MET A 68 3.00 23.09 -2.15
N ARG A 69 2.42 23.75 -1.14
CA ARG A 69 2.47 23.27 0.24
C ARG A 69 1.60 22.03 0.37
N LEU A 70 2.23 20.88 0.56
CA LEU A 70 1.57 19.63 0.93
C LEU A 70 1.37 19.58 2.44
N ASP A 71 0.26 18.99 2.87
CA ASP A 71 -0.02 18.70 4.29
C ASP A 71 0.52 17.33 4.69
N ALA A 72 0.66 16.41 3.73
CA ALA A 72 1.34 15.13 3.86
C ALA A 72 1.73 14.58 2.47
N ALA A 73 2.63 13.59 2.43
CA ALA A 73 2.90 12.81 1.24
C ALA A 73 3.03 11.32 1.53
N VAL A 74 2.54 10.49 0.59
CA VAL A 74 2.68 9.04 0.61
C VAL A 74 3.56 8.57 -0.54
N VAL A 75 4.49 7.66 -0.25
CA VAL A 75 5.24 6.89 -1.24
C VAL A 75 4.54 5.57 -1.48
N ALA A 76 3.74 5.52 -2.55
CA ALA A 76 2.93 4.38 -2.92
C ALA A 76 3.72 3.36 -3.76
N CYS A 77 4.79 2.82 -3.17
CA CYS A 77 5.59 1.72 -3.71
C CYS A 77 6.20 0.91 -2.57
N ASN A 78 5.61 -0.24 -2.21
CA ASN A 78 6.18 -1.05 -1.12
C ASN A 78 7.54 -1.67 -1.49
N ALA A 79 7.68 -2.04 -2.77
CA ALA A 79 8.78 -2.90 -3.20
C ALA A 79 10.16 -2.25 -3.06
N SER A 80 10.28 -0.94 -3.33
CA SER A 80 11.53 -0.21 -3.07
C SER A 80 11.85 -0.11 -1.58
N HIS A 81 10.83 0.06 -0.73
CA HIS A 81 11.00 0.19 0.71
C HIS A 81 11.32 -1.13 1.41
N TYR A 82 10.93 -2.28 0.83
CA TYR A 82 11.36 -3.59 1.38
C TYR A 82 12.89 -3.73 1.40
N LEU A 83 13.59 -3.10 0.45
CA LEU A 83 15.05 -3.15 0.35
C LEU A 83 15.76 -2.38 1.46
N LEU A 84 15.05 -1.49 2.16
CA LEU A 84 15.61 -0.68 3.24
C LEU A 84 15.52 -1.34 4.61
N ASN A 85 14.86 -2.50 4.73
CA ASN A 85 14.37 -3.08 5.99
C ASN A 85 13.43 -2.14 6.79
N PRO A 86 12.70 -2.64 7.81
CA PRO A 86 11.70 -1.83 8.51
C PRO A 86 12.25 -0.60 9.23
N GLN A 87 13.42 -0.71 9.86
CA GLN A 87 14.05 0.41 10.57
C GLN A 87 14.65 1.43 9.61
N GLY A 88 15.27 0.97 8.52
CA GLY A 88 15.80 1.84 7.48
C GLY A 88 14.70 2.59 6.73
N ASP A 89 13.59 1.93 6.40
CA ASP A 89 12.40 2.56 5.84
C ASP A 89 11.84 3.66 6.76
N ARG A 90 11.68 3.36 8.05
CA ARG A 90 11.26 4.35 9.07
C ARG A 90 12.20 5.55 9.15
N ALA A 91 13.51 5.30 9.21
CA ALA A 91 14.51 6.36 9.29
C ALA A 91 14.50 7.23 8.02
N PHE A 92 14.35 6.59 6.85
CA PHE A 92 14.36 7.28 5.57
C PHE A 92 13.16 8.23 5.42
N VAL A 93 11.94 7.79 5.74
CA VAL A 93 10.76 8.66 5.67
C VAL A 93 10.76 9.77 6.73
N ALA A 94 11.39 9.53 7.89
CA ALA A 94 11.60 10.57 8.90
C ALA A 94 12.58 11.65 8.42
N GLU A 95 13.71 11.25 7.83
CA GLU A 95 14.67 12.17 7.20
C GLU A 95 14.00 13.03 6.11
N LEU A 96 13.22 12.39 5.23
CA LEU A 96 12.47 13.10 4.19
C LEU A 96 11.48 14.10 4.78
N SER A 97 10.77 13.72 5.83
CA SER A 97 9.82 14.60 6.52
C SER A 97 10.50 15.84 7.09
N GLU A 98 11.65 15.66 7.74
CA GLU A 98 12.45 16.77 8.28
C GLU A 98 12.98 17.68 7.17
N ARG A 99 13.56 17.09 6.12
CA ARG A 99 14.13 17.81 4.98
C ARG A 99 13.10 18.65 4.23
N LEU A 100 11.89 18.12 4.04
CA LEU A 100 10.84 18.75 3.21
C LEU A 100 9.88 19.63 4.02
N GLY A 101 9.85 19.48 5.34
CA GLY A 101 9.01 20.29 6.24
C GLY A 101 7.53 19.91 6.24
N PHE A 102 7.19 18.70 5.79
CA PHE A 102 5.86 18.11 5.89
C PHE A 102 5.98 16.59 6.11
N PRO A 103 4.97 15.93 6.72
CA PRO A 103 4.99 14.49 6.94
C PRO A 103 5.08 13.69 5.63
N VAL A 104 6.03 12.77 5.57
CA VAL A 104 6.22 11.79 4.49
C VAL A 104 6.08 10.39 5.08
N GLN A 105 5.39 9.50 4.39
CA GLN A 105 5.24 8.12 4.81
C GLN A 105 5.29 7.16 3.63
N SER A 106 5.92 6.00 3.82
CA SER A 106 5.89 4.90 2.87
C SER A 106 4.66 4.03 3.12
N SER A 107 4.14 3.38 2.07
CA SER A 107 3.03 2.43 2.26
C SER A 107 3.38 1.29 3.22
N THR A 108 4.66 0.92 3.33
CA THR A 108 5.15 -0.09 4.27
C THR A 108 5.04 0.38 5.72
N GLN A 109 5.50 1.58 6.06
CA GLN A 109 5.30 2.12 7.41
C GLN A 109 3.83 2.40 7.73
N ALA A 110 3.02 2.78 6.74
CA ALA A 110 1.58 2.95 6.93
C ALA A 110 0.89 1.63 7.30
N ILE A 111 1.26 0.52 6.66
CA ILE A 111 0.79 -0.83 7.03
C ILE A 111 1.22 -1.18 8.45
N LEU A 112 2.49 -0.94 8.82
CA LEU A 112 2.96 -1.21 10.17
C LEU A 112 2.21 -0.40 11.22
N ALA A 113 1.89 0.87 10.94
CA ALA A 113 1.11 1.72 11.84
C ALA A 113 -0.32 1.18 12.05
N VAL A 114 -0.95 0.64 10.99
CA VAL A 114 -2.25 -0.05 11.13
C VAL A 114 -2.11 -1.31 11.97
N CYS A 115 -1.09 -2.14 11.72
CA CYS A 115 -0.88 -3.35 12.51
C CYS A 115 -0.63 -3.05 14.00
N GLU A 116 0.14 -2.00 14.29
CA GLU A 116 0.39 -1.51 15.65
C GLU A 116 -0.90 -1.04 16.34
N GLU A 117 -1.71 -0.22 15.66
CA GLU A 117 -3.00 0.25 16.18
C GLU A 117 -3.96 -0.90 16.49
N PHE A 118 -3.92 -1.97 15.68
CA PHE A 118 -4.78 -3.15 15.85
C PHE A 118 -4.20 -4.18 16.83
N GLY A 119 -3.00 -3.95 17.38
CA GLY A 119 -2.31 -4.91 18.24
C GLY A 119 -2.04 -6.27 17.58
N THR A 120 -2.05 -6.34 16.24
CA THR A 120 -1.85 -7.60 15.52
C THR A 120 -0.36 -7.90 15.35
N THR A 121 -0.01 -9.15 15.56
CA THR A 121 1.33 -9.68 15.32
C THR A 121 1.33 -10.76 14.25
N ARG A 122 0.20 -10.96 13.55
CA ARG A 122 0.00 -12.07 12.61
C ARG A 122 -0.60 -11.57 11.31
N LEU A 123 -0.11 -12.13 10.20
CA LEU A 123 -0.43 -11.67 8.87
C LEU A 123 -0.58 -12.85 7.89
N THR A 124 -1.64 -12.82 7.10
CA THR A 124 -1.73 -13.56 5.84
C THR A 124 -1.35 -12.61 4.71
N LEU A 125 -0.35 -12.98 3.91
CA LEU A 125 0.18 -12.15 2.83
C LEU A 125 -0.41 -12.61 1.49
N VAL A 126 -1.20 -11.76 0.84
CA VAL A 126 -1.65 -11.96 -0.55
C VAL A 126 -0.71 -11.18 -1.47
N SER A 127 0.16 -11.91 -2.19
CA SER A 127 1.29 -11.34 -2.95
C SER A 127 1.11 -11.49 -4.47
N PRO A 128 1.16 -10.39 -5.23
CA PRO A 128 1.09 -10.43 -6.69
C PRO A 128 2.48 -10.55 -7.36
N TYR A 129 3.52 -10.87 -6.59
CA TYR A 129 4.90 -10.77 -7.03
C TYR A 129 5.52 -12.12 -7.37
N TRP A 130 6.61 -12.08 -8.15
CA TRP A 130 7.52 -13.20 -8.31
C TRP A 130 8.03 -13.72 -6.96
N PRO A 131 8.44 -15.01 -6.87
CA PRO A 131 8.84 -15.63 -5.60
C PRO A 131 9.88 -14.84 -4.80
N TRP A 132 10.92 -14.32 -5.46
CA TRP A 132 11.99 -13.57 -4.78
C TRP A 132 11.47 -12.29 -4.11
N LEU A 133 10.54 -11.57 -4.74
CA LEU A 133 9.98 -10.33 -4.21
C LEU A 133 8.89 -10.61 -3.17
N THR A 134 8.14 -11.70 -3.34
CA THR A 134 7.26 -12.22 -2.29
C THR A 134 8.05 -12.55 -1.02
N GLU A 135 9.20 -13.22 -1.14
CA GLU A 135 10.06 -13.55 0.00
C GLU A 135 10.71 -12.30 0.60
N THR A 136 11.12 -11.34 -0.23
CA THR A 136 11.64 -10.04 0.23
C THR A 136 10.58 -9.28 1.04
N SER A 137 9.32 -9.25 0.55
CA SER A 137 8.18 -8.70 1.27
C SER A 137 7.95 -9.43 2.59
N ARG A 138 7.89 -10.76 2.57
CA ARG A 138 7.72 -11.59 3.78
C ARG A 138 8.78 -11.27 4.83
N SER A 139 10.04 -11.25 4.43
CA SER A 139 11.17 -10.98 5.31
C SER A 139 11.09 -9.59 5.94
N PHE A 140 10.64 -8.57 5.19
CA PHE A 140 10.42 -7.24 5.74
C PHE A 140 9.40 -7.26 6.89
N TRP A 141 8.26 -7.92 6.70
CA TRP A 141 7.23 -8.02 7.74
C TRP A 141 7.71 -8.81 8.96
N GLU A 142 8.44 -9.90 8.74
CA GLU A 142 9.04 -10.71 9.81
C GLU A 142 10.10 -9.93 10.62
N GLN A 143 10.93 -9.14 9.95
CA GLN A 143 11.89 -8.23 10.61
C GLN A 143 11.18 -7.09 11.37
N ALA A 144 9.96 -6.73 10.97
CA ALA A 144 9.14 -5.75 11.68
C ALA A 144 8.44 -6.33 12.92
N GLY A 145 8.61 -7.62 13.20
CA GLY A 145 8.00 -8.31 14.35
C GLY A 145 6.62 -8.91 14.06
N LEU A 146 6.18 -8.94 12.80
CA LEU A 146 4.95 -9.62 12.39
C LEU A 146 5.26 -11.07 11.99
N LYS A 147 4.40 -12.01 12.35
CA LYS A 147 4.47 -13.39 11.86
C LYS A 147 3.64 -13.54 10.59
N VAL A 148 4.28 -13.86 9.47
CA VAL A 148 3.58 -14.21 8.23
C VAL A 148 3.21 -15.70 8.29
N ASP A 149 1.94 -16.00 8.57
CA ASP A 149 1.46 -17.38 8.73
C ASP A 149 1.22 -18.09 7.40
N THR A 150 0.65 -17.35 6.45
CA THR A 150 0.24 -17.87 5.15
C THR A 150 0.64 -16.88 4.06
N VAL A 151 1.12 -17.41 2.93
CA VAL A 151 1.34 -16.64 1.71
C VAL A 151 0.39 -17.17 0.63
N VAL A 152 -0.44 -16.30 0.09
CA VAL A 152 -1.32 -16.56 -1.05
C VAL A 152 -0.75 -15.84 -2.26
N LEU A 153 -0.44 -16.57 -3.33
CA LEU A 153 0.04 -15.96 -4.57
C LEU A 153 -1.15 -15.47 -5.40
N ALA A 154 -1.03 -14.25 -5.94
CA ALA A 154 -2.03 -13.61 -6.78
C ALA A 154 -1.42 -13.21 -8.13
N PRO A 155 -1.04 -14.18 -8.99
CA PRO A 155 -0.43 -13.89 -10.29
C PRO A 155 -1.42 -13.15 -11.22
N ALA A 156 -0.88 -12.49 -12.24
CA ALA A 156 -1.72 -11.90 -13.30
C ALA A 156 -2.39 -13.01 -14.12
N VAL A 157 -1.62 -14.04 -14.47
CA VAL A 157 -2.10 -15.25 -15.16
C VAL A 157 -1.77 -16.47 -14.30
N PRO A 158 -2.77 -17.11 -13.67
CA PRO A 158 -2.57 -18.36 -12.95
C PRO A 158 -2.22 -19.51 -13.91
N GLY A 159 -1.21 -20.28 -13.57
CA GLY A 159 -0.85 -21.54 -14.22
C GLY A 159 -1.27 -22.72 -13.37
N ARG A 160 -1.07 -23.95 -13.87
CA ARG A 160 -1.40 -25.18 -13.13
C ARG A 160 -0.33 -25.53 -12.11
N ALA A 161 0.91 -25.16 -12.39
CA ALA A 161 2.05 -25.29 -11.50
C ALA A 161 2.62 -23.89 -11.16
N ALA A 162 3.40 -23.79 -10.08
CA ALA A 162 3.90 -22.52 -9.58
C ALA A 162 4.80 -21.79 -10.59
N GLU A 163 5.53 -22.56 -11.41
CA GLU A 163 6.47 -22.08 -12.42
C GLU A 163 5.75 -21.52 -13.67
N GLU A 164 4.47 -21.86 -13.85
CA GLU A 164 3.65 -21.40 -14.97
C GLU A 164 2.95 -20.06 -14.67
N HIS A 165 3.10 -19.51 -13.46
CA HIS A 165 2.51 -18.24 -13.08
C HIS A 165 3.20 -17.06 -13.78
N GLU A 166 2.41 -16.22 -14.43
CA GLU A 166 2.87 -14.90 -14.88
C GLU A 166 2.52 -13.85 -13.83
N PHE A 167 3.54 -13.19 -13.28
CA PHE A 167 3.38 -12.13 -12.29
C PHE A 167 3.49 -10.76 -12.95
N ASP A 168 2.46 -9.95 -12.75
CA ASP A 168 2.43 -8.53 -13.07
C ASP A 168 1.37 -7.89 -12.15
N PRO A 169 1.76 -7.17 -11.09
CA PRO A 169 0.82 -6.56 -10.16
C PRO A 169 -0.24 -5.69 -10.83
N TYR A 170 0.09 -5.06 -11.96
CA TYR A 170 -0.81 -4.15 -12.68
C TYR A 170 -1.85 -4.87 -13.55
N ARG A 171 -1.70 -6.19 -13.74
CA ARG A 171 -2.61 -7.02 -14.55
C ARG A 171 -3.43 -8.01 -13.72
N VAL A 172 -3.26 -8.03 -12.41
CA VAL A 172 -4.05 -8.89 -11.52
C VAL A 172 -5.53 -8.46 -11.56
N THR A 173 -6.41 -9.41 -11.82
CA THR A 173 -7.85 -9.17 -11.92
C THR A 173 -8.57 -9.46 -10.61
N THR A 174 -9.72 -8.81 -10.37
CA THR A 174 -10.62 -9.13 -9.24
C THR A 174 -10.94 -10.62 -9.20
N ARG A 175 -11.23 -11.23 -10.36
CA ARG A 175 -11.52 -12.67 -10.43
C ARG A 175 -10.35 -13.50 -9.92
N THR A 176 -9.13 -13.18 -10.35
CA THR A 176 -7.94 -13.90 -9.88
C THR A 176 -7.79 -13.78 -8.36
N LEU A 177 -7.94 -12.58 -7.80
CA LEU A 177 -7.87 -12.37 -6.36
C LEU A 177 -8.90 -13.21 -5.59
N LEU A 178 -10.16 -13.15 -6.02
CA LEU A 178 -11.24 -13.90 -5.39
C LEU A 178 -11.00 -15.41 -5.46
N THR A 179 -10.58 -15.93 -6.61
CA THR A 179 -10.27 -17.36 -6.76
C THR A 179 -9.14 -17.78 -5.82
N GLN A 180 -7.99 -17.10 -5.87
CA GLN A 180 -6.81 -17.48 -5.09
C GLN A 180 -7.08 -17.40 -3.58
N VAL A 181 -7.77 -16.35 -3.13
CA VAL A 181 -8.11 -16.17 -1.72
C VAL A 181 -9.11 -17.23 -1.24
N ARG A 182 -10.15 -17.53 -2.03
CA ARG A 182 -11.15 -18.56 -1.66
C ARG A 182 -10.55 -19.96 -1.64
N GLU A 183 -9.65 -20.27 -2.57
CA GLU A 183 -8.95 -21.57 -2.61
C GLU A 183 -7.99 -21.74 -1.43
N ALA A 184 -7.25 -20.69 -1.06
CA ALA A 184 -6.35 -20.74 0.08
C ALA A 184 -7.10 -20.88 1.42
N GLY A 185 -8.28 -20.26 1.52
CA GLY A 185 -8.97 -20.06 2.78
C GLY A 185 -8.29 -18.97 3.62
N LEU A 186 -9.07 -18.04 4.15
CA LEU A 186 -8.56 -17.01 5.04
C LEU A 186 -8.72 -17.43 6.50
N PRO A 187 -7.84 -16.96 7.40
CA PRO A 187 -8.01 -17.21 8.82
C PRO A 187 -9.29 -16.52 9.32
N ASP A 188 -9.85 -17.07 10.40
CA ASP A 188 -11.00 -16.48 11.08
C ASP A 188 -10.65 -15.16 11.77
N GLU A 189 -9.37 -14.86 12.03
CA GLU A 189 -8.94 -13.62 12.68
C GLU A 189 -7.53 -13.21 12.26
N GLY A 190 -7.20 -11.93 12.46
CA GLY A 190 -5.91 -11.34 12.09
C GLY A 190 -6.01 -10.39 10.90
N VAL A 191 -4.86 -10.06 10.30
CA VAL A 191 -4.76 -9.18 9.13
C VAL A 191 -4.47 -9.98 7.88
N VAL A 192 -5.25 -9.76 6.83
CA VAL A 192 -5.00 -10.27 5.47
C VAL A 192 -4.51 -9.09 4.64
N LEU A 193 -3.19 -9.04 4.42
CA LEU A 193 -2.54 -7.97 3.67
C LEU A 193 -2.47 -8.32 2.19
N PHE A 194 -3.20 -7.56 1.37
CA PHE A 194 -3.05 -7.49 -0.07
C PHE A 194 -1.90 -6.53 -0.40
N THR A 195 -0.71 -7.07 -0.59
CA THR A 195 0.51 -6.27 -0.67
C THR A 195 0.71 -5.63 -2.05
N GLY A 196 1.32 -4.44 -2.04
CA GLY A 196 1.52 -3.61 -3.23
C GLY A 196 0.46 -2.54 -3.42
N THR A 197 0.78 -1.57 -4.26
CA THR A 197 -0.07 -0.41 -4.60
C THR A 197 -0.59 -0.48 -6.03
N GLY A 198 -0.14 -1.48 -6.79
CA GLY A 198 -0.42 -1.65 -8.22
C GLY A 198 -1.54 -2.62 -8.56
N MET A 199 -2.05 -3.35 -7.58
CA MET A 199 -3.11 -4.35 -7.75
C MET A 199 -4.46 -3.73 -7.44
N GLY A 200 -5.43 -3.85 -8.35
CA GLY A 200 -6.80 -3.36 -8.13
C GLY A 200 -7.54 -4.24 -7.14
N THR A 201 -7.71 -3.76 -5.91
CA THR A 201 -8.16 -4.56 -4.77
C THR A 201 -9.55 -4.20 -4.25
N LEU A 202 -9.99 -2.94 -4.38
CA LEU A 202 -11.20 -2.46 -3.69
C LEU A 202 -12.46 -3.30 -3.96
N THR A 203 -12.70 -3.70 -5.21
CA THR A 203 -13.87 -4.54 -5.56
C THR A 203 -13.77 -5.93 -4.93
N ALA A 204 -12.59 -6.56 -4.99
CA ALA A 204 -12.39 -7.88 -4.39
C ALA A 204 -12.55 -7.83 -2.86
N LEU A 205 -12.02 -6.79 -2.22
CA LEU A 205 -12.20 -6.58 -0.77
C LEU A 205 -13.66 -6.41 -0.39
N ALA A 206 -14.46 -5.67 -1.16
CA ALA A 206 -15.88 -5.50 -0.87
C ALA A 206 -16.68 -6.82 -0.94
N GLU A 207 -16.27 -7.75 -1.81
CA GLU A 207 -16.85 -9.09 -1.87
C GLU A 207 -16.35 -9.98 -0.73
N LEU A 208 -15.03 -10.06 -0.53
CA LEU A 208 -14.40 -10.91 0.48
C LEU A 208 -14.80 -10.52 1.90
N ASP A 209 -14.97 -9.22 2.17
CA ASP A 209 -15.39 -8.73 3.47
C ASP A 209 -16.80 -9.23 3.87
N ARG A 210 -17.67 -9.49 2.88
CA ARG A 210 -18.99 -10.11 3.13
C ARG A 210 -18.89 -11.60 3.44
N GLU A 211 -17.82 -12.25 3.01
CA GLU A 211 -17.58 -13.69 3.16
C GLU A 211 -16.75 -14.01 4.42
N PHE A 212 -15.74 -13.19 4.72
CA PHE A 212 -14.74 -13.42 5.76
C PHE A 212 -14.82 -12.33 6.84
N GLY A 213 -15.91 -12.33 7.62
CA GLY A 213 -16.34 -11.18 8.44
C GLY A 213 -15.56 -10.91 9.74
N ARG A 214 -14.46 -11.61 10.02
CA ARG A 214 -13.67 -11.41 11.25
C ARG A 214 -12.20 -11.05 11.01
N SER A 215 -11.66 -11.35 9.83
CA SER A 215 -10.33 -10.92 9.43
C SER A 215 -10.35 -9.47 8.93
N THR A 216 -9.32 -8.71 9.28
CA THR A 216 -9.13 -7.36 8.75
C THR A 216 -8.47 -7.44 7.39
N LEU A 217 -9.22 -7.12 6.33
CA LEU A 217 -8.67 -7.02 4.99
C LEU A 217 -7.95 -5.67 4.84
N LEU A 218 -6.64 -5.72 4.61
CA LEU A 218 -5.78 -4.54 4.51
C LEU A 218 -5.08 -4.49 3.16
N THR A 219 -5.00 -3.30 2.55
CA THR A 219 -4.18 -3.07 1.35
C THR A 219 -3.18 -1.96 1.62
N SER A 220 -2.10 -1.91 0.84
CA SER A 220 -1.11 -0.83 0.95
C SER A 220 -1.74 0.56 0.73
N ASN A 221 -2.65 0.67 -0.25
CA ASN A 221 -3.35 1.92 -0.55
C ASN A 221 -4.33 2.30 0.58
N LEU A 222 -5.06 1.33 1.15
CA LEU A 222 -5.98 1.54 2.27
C LEU A 222 -5.25 2.00 3.54
N ALA A 223 -4.16 1.33 3.90
CA ALA A 223 -3.33 1.70 5.05
C ALA A 223 -2.74 3.11 4.89
N SER A 224 -2.29 3.43 3.68
CA SER A 224 -1.73 4.75 3.36
C SER A 224 -2.78 5.86 3.42
N ALA A 225 -4.01 5.60 2.92
CA ALA A 225 -5.12 6.54 3.02
C ALA A 225 -5.53 6.78 4.48
N TRP A 226 -5.56 5.72 5.31
CA TRP A 226 -5.79 5.80 6.75
C TRP A 226 -4.74 6.66 7.46
N TRP A 227 -3.46 6.43 7.16
CA TRP A 227 -2.38 7.24 7.72
C TRP A 227 -2.51 8.72 7.30
N ALA A 228 -2.77 8.99 6.02
CA ALA A 228 -2.88 10.34 5.50
C ALA A 228 -4.01 11.13 6.18
N ARG A 229 -5.20 10.54 6.32
CA ARG A 229 -6.35 11.18 6.97
C ARG A 229 -6.05 11.56 8.43
N ARG A 230 -5.49 10.64 9.21
CA ARG A 230 -5.11 10.90 10.61
C ARG A 230 -4.05 11.99 10.70
N THR A 231 -3.08 11.98 9.80
CA THR A 231 -1.96 12.93 9.79
C THR A 231 -2.43 14.36 9.55
N VAL A 232 -3.38 14.56 8.64
CA VAL A 232 -3.91 15.90 8.33
C VAL A 232 -5.13 16.29 9.19
N GLY A 233 -5.56 15.41 10.11
CA GLY A 233 -6.73 15.64 10.95
C GLY A 233 -8.06 15.68 10.19
N ALA A 234 -8.16 14.99 9.05
CA ALA A 234 -9.41 14.90 8.30
C ALA A 234 -10.43 14.07 9.08
N ALA A 235 -11.63 14.62 9.26
CA ALA A 235 -12.73 14.01 10.03
C ALA A 235 -14.08 14.14 9.33
N GLY A 236 -14.08 14.27 7.99
CA GLY A 236 -15.31 14.33 7.22
C GLY A 236 -16.09 13.01 7.24
N ALA A 237 -17.31 13.05 6.69
CA ALA A 237 -18.27 11.94 6.78
C ALA A 237 -18.41 11.11 5.49
N GLU A 238 -17.65 11.42 4.43
CA GLU A 238 -17.82 10.79 3.10
C GLU A 238 -16.50 10.22 2.57
N VAL A 239 -16.07 9.09 3.14
CA VAL A 239 -14.99 8.27 2.59
C VAL A 239 -15.49 6.90 2.16
N HIS A 240 -14.59 6.10 1.57
CA HIS A 240 -14.93 4.75 1.19
C HIS A 240 -15.29 3.87 2.42
N PRO A 241 -16.31 3.00 2.35
CA PRO A 241 -16.72 2.14 3.46
C PRO A 241 -15.61 1.23 4.02
N LEU A 242 -14.61 0.87 3.21
CA LEU A 242 -13.43 0.12 3.70
C LEU A 242 -12.55 0.95 4.63
N LEU A 243 -12.36 2.24 4.31
CA LEU A 243 -11.54 3.15 5.11
C LEU A 243 -12.20 3.48 6.44
N GLU A 244 -13.49 3.82 6.38
CA GLU A 244 -14.35 3.98 7.55
C GLU A 244 -14.31 2.77 8.51
N ARG A 245 -14.34 1.55 7.96
CA ARG A 245 -14.29 0.33 8.77
C ARG A 245 -12.94 0.13 9.41
N LEU A 246 -11.86 0.41 8.70
CA LEU A 246 -10.51 0.35 9.26
C LEU A 246 -10.38 1.33 10.45
N GLU A 247 -10.93 2.54 10.33
CA GLU A 247 -10.94 3.53 11.44
C GLU A 247 -11.79 3.08 12.64
N ARG A 248 -12.92 2.41 12.41
CA ARG A 248 -13.75 1.86 13.51
C ARG A 248 -13.13 0.61 14.16
N GLY A 249 -12.35 -0.16 13.39
CA GLY A 249 -11.67 -1.37 13.88
C GLY A 249 -10.50 -1.07 14.80
N ALA A 250 -9.80 0.05 14.56
CA ALA A 250 -8.67 0.55 15.33
C ALA A 250 -8.94 0.84 16.82
N GLY A 251 -10.20 0.82 17.27
CA GLY A 251 -10.59 1.11 18.66
C GLY A 251 -11.22 -0.05 19.42
N ARG A 252 -11.11 -1.29 18.91
CA ARG A 252 -11.58 -2.52 19.59
C ARG A 252 -10.43 -3.26 20.22
#